data_AF-A0A2G6TWV4-F1
#
_entry.id   AF-A0A2G6TWV4-F1
#
_cell.length_a   1.000
_cell.length_b   1.000
_cell.length_c   1.000
_cell.angle_alpha   90.00
_cell.angle_beta   90.00
_cell.angle_gamma   90.00
#
_symmetry.space_group_name_H-M   'P 1'
#
loop_
_entity.id
_entity.type
_entity.pdbx_description
1 polymer ?
#
loop_
_entity_poly.entity_id
_entity_poly.type
_entity_poly.pdbx_seq_one_letter_code
_entity_poly.pdbx_strand_id
1 'polypeptide(L)'
;MSNDATLAPARKTAAPRATQKPAPAQHGQAPVAAPLSLSMIVLSLRPNGSKFNGNRIERAQEAGFGWIKNANQIGFADPDTGCEIARHVINNSEELFGSLKEIQVHVDPEQCAWMWRAGTFLMERLKKYAILIGARICDGVGKPLDEEAVTAIGKHIDDVMARRRDADREARTVTLPSGERRELSELSFVYTVVHEAGSKKYAYRQVLFDAPALHYYEGKARGMQMAGEIVQFYRRHKEEKLRLGHMLRDAMQSNGTGYGNWDKAEVANVTSGFFEVIEKLIEVGARHLNPAWLAHNIEHNQQSHVKWCEDRAKRKTEFVERMRLAREAKKAAKEAGASHG
;
A
#
# COMPACT_ATOMS: atom_id res chain seq x y z
N MET A 1 -0.80 38.44 77.48
CA MET A 1 -2.27 38.56 77.60
C MET A 1 -2.85 38.03 76.30
N SER A 2 -3.09 36.72 76.26
CA SER A 2 -4.42 36.06 76.32
C SER A 2 -5.02 35.97 74.91
N ASN A 3 -4.95 34.78 74.31
CA ASN A 3 -6.06 33.84 74.03
C ASN A 3 -7.00 34.39 72.93
N ASP A 4 -7.26 33.70 71.83
CA ASP A 4 -7.95 32.42 71.85
C ASP A 4 -7.66 31.51 70.65
N ALA A 5 -7.78 30.22 70.96
CA ALA A 5 -7.73 29.10 70.05
C ALA A 5 -9.08 28.91 69.34
N THR A 6 -9.05 28.43 68.10
CA THR A 6 -10.18 27.66 67.55
C THR A 6 -9.64 26.48 66.75
N LEU A 7 -10.15 25.32 67.13
CA LEU A 7 -9.73 23.96 66.78
C LEU A 7 -10.44 23.43 65.52
N ALA A 8 -9.67 22.66 64.75
CA ALA A 8 -10.04 21.44 64.01
C ALA A 8 -10.85 21.58 62.69
N PRO A 9 -10.89 20.54 61.81
CA PRO A 9 -10.35 19.19 61.96
C PRO A 9 -9.50 18.63 60.79
N ALA A 10 -8.83 17.53 61.12
CA ALA A 10 -8.00 16.68 60.30
C ALA A 10 -8.70 16.11 59.05
N ARG A 11 -7.98 16.14 57.93
CA ARG A 11 -8.40 15.56 56.65
C ARG A 11 -8.25 14.04 56.71
N LYS A 12 -9.39 13.35 56.67
CA LYS A 12 -9.51 11.89 56.63
C LYS A 12 -8.73 11.30 55.45
N THR A 13 -7.87 10.34 55.75
CA THR A 13 -7.29 9.36 54.84
C THR A 13 -8.40 8.54 54.20
N ALA A 14 -8.45 8.55 52.86
CA ALA A 14 -9.37 7.72 52.09
C ALA A 14 -8.92 6.24 52.15
N ALA A 15 -9.88 5.38 52.46
CA ALA A 15 -9.75 3.93 52.53
C ALA A 15 -9.39 3.29 51.17
N PRO A 16 -8.75 2.11 51.15
CA PRO A 16 -8.41 1.40 49.93
C PRO A 16 -9.67 0.88 49.25
N ARG A 17 -9.84 1.25 47.96
CA ARG A 17 -10.95 0.80 47.13
C ARG A 17 -10.71 -0.68 46.77
N ALA A 18 -11.62 -1.53 47.23
CA ALA A 18 -11.63 -2.96 46.94
C ALA A 18 -11.57 -3.23 45.43
N THR A 19 -10.66 -4.11 45.05
CA THR A 19 -10.51 -4.69 43.71
C THR A 19 -11.78 -5.46 43.33
N GLN A 20 -12.59 -4.88 42.44
CA GLN A 20 -13.65 -5.62 41.78
C GLN A 20 -13.03 -6.63 40.82
N LYS A 21 -13.20 -7.91 41.15
CA LYS A 21 -12.92 -9.06 40.29
C LYS A 21 -13.75 -8.90 39.00
N PRO A 22 -13.15 -8.93 37.79
CA PRO A 22 -13.91 -8.80 36.56
C PRO A 22 -14.85 -9.98 36.40
N ALA A 23 -16.11 -9.67 36.09
CA ALA A 23 -17.15 -10.64 35.78
C ALA A 23 -16.76 -11.46 34.53
N PRO A 24 -17.16 -12.74 34.45
CA PRO A 24 -16.85 -13.61 33.32
C PRO A 24 -17.43 -13.04 32.02
N ALA A 25 -16.61 -13.06 30.96
CA ALA A 25 -16.98 -12.61 29.63
C ALA A 25 -18.23 -13.35 29.15
N GLN A 26 -19.29 -12.61 28.83
CA GLN A 26 -20.46 -13.14 28.17
C GLN A 26 -20.08 -13.57 26.75
N HIS A 27 -20.04 -14.89 26.54
CA HIS A 27 -20.09 -15.48 25.22
C HIS A 27 -21.44 -15.15 24.55
N GLY A 28 -21.38 -14.72 23.29
CA GLY A 28 -22.44 -14.95 22.32
C GLY A 28 -23.37 -13.78 22.04
N GLN A 29 -22.99 -12.94 21.07
CA GLN A 29 -23.92 -12.54 20.02
C GLN A 29 -23.18 -12.64 18.68
N ALA A 30 -23.70 -13.47 17.79
CA ALA A 30 -23.26 -13.52 16.40
C ALA A 30 -23.48 -12.13 15.79
N PRO A 31 -22.53 -11.60 14.97
CA PRO A 31 -22.77 -10.35 14.29
C PRO A 31 -24.01 -10.50 13.40
N VAL A 32 -25.01 -9.66 13.66
CA VAL A 32 -26.17 -9.50 12.78
C VAL A 32 -25.60 -9.20 11.40
N ALA A 33 -25.88 -10.09 10.44
CA ALA A 33 -25.39 -9.96 9.08
C ALA A 33 -25.80 -8.58 8.55
N ALA A 34 -24.82 -7.74 8.22
CA ALA A 34 -25.07 -6.49 7.53
C ALA A 34 -25.92 -6.78 6.28
N PRO A 35 -26.91 -5.94 5.95
CA PRO A 35 -27.71 -6.14 4.75
C PRO A 35 -26.79 -6.30 3.54
N LEU A 36 -27.03 -7.35 2.76
CA LEU A 36 -26.23 -7.66 1.58
C LEU A 36 -26.25 -6.47 0.62
N SER A 37 -25.06 -5.97 0.29
CA SER A 37 -24.88 -4.86 -0.64
C SER A 37 -25.45 -5.22 -2.02
N LEU A 38 -26.10 -4.25 -2.69
CA LEU A 38 -26.71 -4.45 -4.01
C LEU A 38 -25.66 -4.75 -5.11
N SER A 39 -24.40 -4.40 -4.88
CA SER A 39 -23.26 -4.69 -5.77
C SER A 39 -22.54 -5.99 -5.43
N MET A 40 -22.99 -6.72 -4.41
CA MET A 40 -22.29 -7.93 -3.99
C MET A 40 -22.42 -9.04 -5.03
N ILE A 41 -21.28 -9.57 -5.45
CA ILE A 41 -21.17 -10.76 -6.28
C ILE A 41 -20.95 -11.95 -5.36
N VAL A 42 -21.83 -12.95 -5.50
CA VAL A 42 -21.70 -14.23 -4.82
C VAL A 42 -21.33 -15.27 -5.86
N LEU A 43 -20.17 -15.89 -5.65
CA LEU A 43 -19.75 -17.09 -6.37
C LEU A 43 -19.82 -18.27 -5.42
N SER A 44 -20.07 -19.45 -5.95
CA SER A 44 -20.11 -20.68 -5.15
C SER A 44 -19.16 -21.72 -5.71
N LEU A 45 -18.43 -22.40 -4.84
CA LEU A 45 -17.69 -23.61 -5.17
C LEU A 45 -18.54 -24.78 -4.69
N ARG A 46 -18.89 -25.69 -5.61
CA ARG A 46 -19.65 -26.89 -5.30
C ARG A 46 -18.86 -28.13 -5.71
N PRO A 47 -18.85 -29.19 -4.89
CA PRO A 47 -18.07 -30.38 -5.19
C PRO A 47 -18.59 -31.04 -6.47
N ASN A 48 -17.68 -31.60 -7.28
CA ASN A 48 -18.05 -32.39 -8.45
C ASN A 48 -18.63 -33.76 -8.04
N GLY A 49 -18.24 -34.26 -6.85
CA GLY A 49 -18.76 -35.48 -6.23
C GLY A 49 -19.59 -35.21 -4.98
N SER A 50 -19.60 -36.17 -4.05
CA SER A 50 -20.38 -36.08 -2.80
C SER A 50 -19.80 -35.12 -1.75
N LYS A 51 -18.50 -34.79 -1.84
CA LYS A 51 -17.79 -33.91 -0.89
C LYS A 51 -16.58 -33.23 -1.56
N PHE A 52 -16.04 -32.21 -0.91
CA PHE A 52 -14.78 -31.59 -1.30
C PHE A 52 -13.58 -32.49 -1.00
N ASN A 53 -12.51 -32.33 -1.79
CA ASN A 53 -11.24 -33.02 -1.60
C ASN A 53 -10.32 -32.25 -0.64
N GLY A 54 -9.77 -32.96 0.35
CA GLY A 54 -8.76 -32.42 1.26
C GLY A 54 -9.28 -31.38 2.26
N ASN A 55 -8.35 -30.80 3.03
CA ASN A 55 -8.66 -29.75 3.98
C ASN A 55 -8.90 -28.42 3.24
N ARG A 56 -10.10 -27.85 3.42
CA ARG A 56 -10.52 -26.60 2.77
C ARG A 56 -9.51 -25.46 2.96
N ILE A 57 -9.02 -25.27 4.19
CA ILE A 57 -8.16 -24.14 4.57
C ILE A 57 -6.78 -24.30 3.93
N GLU A 58 -6.18 -25.47 4.05
CA GLU A 58 -4.85 -25.76 3.48
C GLU A 58 -4.86 -25.59 1.95
N ARG A 59 -5.90 -26.12 1.29
CA ARG A 59 -6.04 -25.98 -0.17
C ARG A 59 -6.33 -24.54 -0.61
N ALA A 60 -7.03 -23.76 0.21
CA ALA A 60 -7.23 -22.33 -0.06
C ALA A 60 -5.90 -21.57 0.02
N GLN A 61 -5.09 -21.86 1.04
CA GLN A 61 -3.76 -21.27 1.20
C GLN A 61 -2.83 -21.64 0.06
N GLU A 62 -2.83 -22.91 -0.37
CA GLU A 62 -2.08 -23.36 -1.55
C GLU A 62 -2.55 -22.65 -2.84
N ALA A 63 -3.83 -22.34 -2.96
CA ALA A 63 -4.38 -21.55 -4.05
C ALA A 63 -4.04 -20.05 -3.97
N GLY A 64 -3.41 -19.58 -2.88
CA GLY A 64 -3.00 -18.20 -2.68
C GLY A 64 -4.01 -17.33 -1.93
N PHE A 65 -5.03 -17.93 -1.30
CA PHE A 65 -5.87 -17.26 -0.31
C PHE A 65 -5.17 -17.20 1.05
N GLY A 66 -5.63 -16.33 1.94
CA GLY A 66 -5.03 -16.16 3.27
C GLY A 66 -6.07 -15.81 4.32
N TRP A 67 -5.62 -15.70 5.56
CA TRP A 67 -6.43 -15.19 6.65
C TRP A 67 -6.61 -13.67 6.49
N ILE A 68 -7.87 -13.23 6.45
CA ILE A 68 -8.23 -11.82 6.39
C ILE A 68 -8.05 -11.22 7.78
N LYS A 69 -7.34 -10.09 7.84
CA LYS A 69 -7.07 -9.36 9.08
C LYS A 69 -8.40 -8.94 9.74
N ASN A 70 -8.53 -9.19 11.05
CA ASN A 70 -9.70 -8.84 11.88
C ASN A 70 -11.02 -9.59 11.57
N ALA A 71 -11.06 -10.51 10.61
CA ALA A 71 -12.28 -11.25 10.25
C ALA A 71 -12.26 -12.73 10.65
N ASN A 72 -11.10 -13.29 11.02
CA ASN A 72 -10.91 -14.73 11.28
C ASN A 72 -11.52 -15.62 10.19
N GLN A 73 -11.45 -15.17 8.94
CA GLN A 73 -11.98 -15.84 7.77
C GLN A 73 -10.89 -16.00 6.73
N ILE A 74 -10.97 -17.09 5.96
CA ILE A 74 -10.13 -17.27 4.77
C ILE A 74 -10.72 -16.44 3.64
N GLY A 75 -9.87 -15.80 2.86
CA GLY A 75 -10.26 -15.14 1.63
C GLY A 75 -9.09 -14.50 0.94
N PHE A 76 -9.38 -13.52 0.09
CA PHE A 76 -8.39 -12.74 -0.63
C PHE A 76 -8.36 -11.33 -0.06
N ALA A 77 -7.18 -10.89 0.32
CA ALA A 77 -6.91 -9.55 0.82
C ALA A 77 -5.84 -8.89 -0.03
N ASP A 78 -5.87 -7.57 -0.07
CA ASP A 78 -4.83 -6.76 -0.68
C ASP A 78 -3.48 -7.07 0.01
N PRO A 79 -2.43 -7.48 -0.73
CA PRO A 79 -1.18 -7.92 -0.13
C PRO A 79 -0.47 -6.81 0.65
N ASP A 80 -0.69 -5.56 0.24
CA ASP A 80 -0.06 -4.40 0.82
C ASP A 80 -0.72 -3.98 2.15
N THR A 81 -2.03 -3.74 2.13
CA THR A 81 -2.79 -3.25 3.30
C THR A 81 -3.36 -4.36 4.18
N GLY A 82 -3.55 -5.55 3.62
CA GLY A 82 -4.24 -6.67 4.27
C GLY A 82 -5.76 -6.49 4.38
N CYS A 83 -6.32 -5.49 3.71
CA CYS A 83 -7.76 -5.23 3.67
C CYS A 83 -8.48 -6.23 2.76
N GLU A 84 -9.72 -6.59 3.11
CA GLU A 84 -10.52 -7.60 2.41
C GLU A 84 -10.84 -7.18 0.97
N ILE A 85 -10.60 -8.10 0.01
CA ILE A 85 -11.12 -8.03 -1.36
C ILE A 85 -12.30 -8.99 -1.50
N ALA A 86 -12.11 -10.25 -1.08
CA ALA A 86 -13.16 -11.27 -1.10
C ALA A 86 -13.02 -12.20 0.10
N ARG A 87 -14.13 -12.74 0.61
CA ARG A 87 -14.14 -13.67 1.74
C ARG A 87 -14.84 -14.99 1.41
N HIS A 88 -14.37 -16.07 2.03
CA HIS A 88 -15.05 -17.35 2.01
C HIS A 88 -16.13 -17.35 3.09
N VAL A 89 -17.36 -17.66 2.70
CA VAL A 89 -18.50 -17.86 3.59
C VAL A 89 -18.94 -19.31 3.48
N ILE A 90 -19.04 -19.96 4.62
CA ILE A 90 -19.35 -21.40 4.73
C ILE A 90 -20.35 -21.63 5.86
N ASN A 91 -21.03 -22.77 5.81
CA ASN A 91 -21.76 -23.28 6.95
C ASN A 91 -20.79 -24.01 7.89
N ASN A 92 -20.41 -23.37 8.99
CA ASN A 92 -19.48 -23.95 9.98
C ASN A 92 -19.96 -25.29 10.53
N SER A 93 -21.27 -25.48 10.71
CA SER A 93 -21.81 -26.75 11.19
C SER A 93 -21.58 -27.86 10.16
N GLU A 94 -21.83 -27.59 8.88
CA GLU A 94 -21.59 -28.59 7.82
C GLU A 94 -20.11 -28.89 7.62
N GLU A 95 -19.23 -27.89 7.78
CA GLU A 95 -17.79 -28.11 7.74
C GLU A 95 -17.34 -29.04 8.87
N LEU A 96 -17.78 -28.79 10.11
CA LEU A 96 -17.45 -29.61 11.28
C LEU A 96 -17.88 -31.08 11.14
N PHE A 97 -19.01 -31.33 10.49
CA PHE A 97 -19.51 -32.69 10.25
C PHE A 97 -19.07 -33.29 8.90
N GLY A 98 -18.18 -32.61 8.15
CA GLY A 98 -17.67 -33.10 6.87
C GLY A 98 -18.74 -33.21 5.77
N SER A 99 -19.86 -32.51 5.93
CA SER A 99 -21.01 -32.50 5.02
C SER A 99 -21.15 -31.21 4.22
N LEU A 100 -20.10 -30.37 4.20
CA LEU A 100 -20.11 -29.08 3.52
C LEU A 100 -20.39 -29.24 2.03
N LYS A 101 -21.49 -28.63 1.57
CA LYS A 101 -21.95 -28.73 0.17
C LYS A 101 -21.54 -27.55 -0.69
N GLU A 102 -21.24 -26.43 -0.07
CA GLU A 102 -20.98 -25.17 -0.76
C GLU A 102 -19.97 -24.32 0.02
N ILE A 103 -19.04 -23.72 -0.71
CA ILE A 103 -18.22 -22.61 -0.22
C ILE A 103 -18.62 -21.39 -1.04
N GLN A 104 -19.18 -20.38 -0.39
CA GLN A 104 -19.49 -19.13 -1.05
C GLN A 104 -18.27 -18.20 -0.99
N VAL A 105 -18.09 -17.43 -2.05
CA VAL A 105 -17.05 -16.41 -2.17
C VAL A 105 -17.78 -15.11 -2.41
N HIS A 106 -17.75 -14.24 -1.40
CA HIS A 106 -18.41 -12.94 -1.45
C HIS A 106 -17.38 -11.89 -1.82
N VAL A 107 -17.67 -11.10 -2.84
CA VAL A 107 -16.91 -9.90 -3.20
C VAL A 107 -17.90 -8.77 -3.42
N ASP A 108 -17.64 -7.62 -2.80
CA ASP A 108 -18.37 -6.40 -3.10
C ASP A 108 -17.41 -5.41 -3.79
N PRO A 109 -17.43 -5.35 -5.14
CA PRO A 109 -16.50 -4.51 -5.88
C PRO A 109 -16.64 -3.01 -5.59
N GLU A 110 -17.74 -2.55 -5.02
CA GLU A 110 -17.96 -1.14 -4.67
C GLU A 110 -17.36 -0.78 -3.30
N GLN A 111 -17.22 -1.76 -2.40
CA GLN A 111 -16.85 -1.51 -1.00
C GLN A 111 -15.54 -2.18 -0.56
N CYS A 112 -15.09 -3.22 -1.25
CA CYS A 112 -13.87 -3.91 -0.85
C CYS A 112 -12.61 -3.08 -1.12
N ALA A 113 -11.47 -3.56 -0.61
CA ALA A 113 -10.17 -2.96 -0.85
C ALA A 113 -9.88 -2.84 -2.35
N TRP A 114 -9.19 -1.76 -2.72
CA TRP A 114 -8.74 -1.55 -4.09
C TRP A 114 -7.43 -2.29 -4.33
N MET A 115 -7.37 -3.02 -5.45
CA MET A 115 -6.14 -3.60 -5.96
C MET A 115 -6.21 -3.67 -7.48
N TRP A 116 -5.10 -3.35 -8.16
CA TRP A 116 -5.03 -3.50 -9.61
C TRP A 116 -5.21 -4.97 -10.01
N ARG A 117 -6.13 -5.23 -10.95
CA ARG A 117 -6.48 -6.58 -11.42
C ARG A 117 -6.98 -7.53 -10.33
N ALA A 118 -7.60 -6.99 -9.28
CA ALA A 118 -8.18 -7.77 -8.18
C ALA A 118 -9.11 -8.89 -8.67
N GLY A 119 -9.99 -8.59 -9.63
CA GLY A 119 -10.92 -9.52 -10.23
C GLY A 119 -10.23 -10.63 -11.00
N THR A 120 -9.29 -10.28 -11.88
CA THR A 120 -8.48 -11.30 -12.59
C THR A 120 -7.76 -12.23 -11.62
N PHE A 121 -7.06 -11.69 -10.62
CA PHE A 121 -6.34 -12.50 -9.64
C PHE A 121 -7.26 -13.34 -8.76
N LEU A 122 -8.44 -12.82 -8.41
CA LEU A 122 -9.44 -13.59 -7.67
C LEU A 122 -9.90 -14.81 -8.50
N MET A 123 -10.20 -14.62 -9.79
CA MET A 123 -10.64 -15.71 -10.66
C MET A 123 -9.54 -16.76 -10.87
N GLU A 124 -8.29 -16.34 -11.06
CA GLU A 124 -7.15 -17.27 -11.17
C GLU A 124 -6.99 -18.13 -9.91
N ARG A 125 -7.08 -17.50 -8.72
CA ARG A 125 -7.05 -18.22 -7.44
C ARG A 125 -8.24 -19.16 -7.28
N LEU A 126 -9.44 -18.73 -7.65
CA LEU A 126 -10.64 -19.58 -7.59
C LEU A 126 -10.56 -20.78 -8.52
N LYS A 127 -10.04 -20.62 -9.75
CA LYS A 127 -9.81 -21.74 -10.67
C LYS A 127 -8.83 -22.74 -10.07
N LYS A 128 -7.69 -22.27 -9.57
CA LYS A 128 -6.71 -23.12 -8.89
C LYS A 128 -7.34 -23.84 -7.68
N TYR A 129 -8.11 -23.11 -6.89
CA TYR A 129 -8.74 -23.66 -5.70
C TYR A 129 -9.80 -24.71 -6.02
N ALA A 130 -10.66 -24.47 -7.02
CA ALA A 130 -11.68 -25.40 -7.47
C ALA A 130 -11.06 -26.73 -7.90
N ILE A 131 -9.93 -26.69 -8.62
CA ILE A 131 -9.17 -27.90 -9.00
C ILE A 131 -8.70 -28.65 -7.74
N LEU A 132 -8.06 -27.95 -6.80
CA LEU A 132 -7.48 -28.55 -5.59
C LEU A 132 -8.52 -29.25 -4.70
N ILE A 133 -9.74 -28.72 -4.63
CA ILE A 133 -10.82 -29.28 -3.80
C ILE A 133 -11.81 -30.14 -4.59
N GLY A 134 -11.57 -30.38 -5.89
CA GLY A 134 -12.47 -31.18 -6.73
C GLY A 134 -13.86 -30.55 -6.91
N ALA A 135 -13.92 -29.23 -7.07
CA ALA A 135 -15.14 -28.45 -7.22
C ALA A 135 -15.26 -27.83 -8.61
N ARG A 136 -16.44 -27.27 -8.87
CA ARG A 136 -16.74 -26.37 -9.99
C ARG A 136 -17.13 -24.99 -9.45
N ILE A 137 -16.79 -23.95 -10.21
CA ILE A 137 -17.20 -22.58 -9.93
C ILE A 137 -18.62 -22.40 -10.47
N CYS A 138 -19.49 -21.87 -9.63
CA CYS A 138 -20.89 -21.61 -9.90
C CYS A 138 -21.23 -20.15 -9.58
N ASP A 139 -22.30 -19.65 -10.19
CA ASP A 139 -22.89 -18.36 -9.84
C ASP A 139 -23.60 -18.39 -8.47
N GLY A 140 -24.21 -17.28 -8.07
CA GLY A 140 -24.92 -17.14 -6.80
C GLY A 140 -26.20 -18.01 -6.67
N VAL A 141 -26.65 -18.64 -7.76
CA VAL A 141 -27.80 -19.58 -7.75
C VAL A 141 -27.35 -21.04 -7.95
N GLY A 142 -26.06 -21.29 -8.11
CA GLY A 142 -25.47 -22.62 -8.20
C GLY A 142 -25.34 -23.18 -9.61
N LYS A 143 -25.54 -22.37 -10.66
CA LYS A 143 -25.31 -22.77 -12.05
C LYS A 143 -23.80 -22.76 -12.33
N PRO A 144 -23.22 -23.83 -12.89
CA PRO A 144 -21.81 -23.85 -13.28
C PRO A 144 -21.48 -22.73 -14.27
N LEU A 145 -20.35 -22.08 -14.03
CA LEU A 145 -19.80 -21.05 -14.91
C LEU A 145 -18.77 -21.67 -15.84
N ASP A 146 -18.81 -21.29 -17.11
CA ASP A 146 -17.78 -21.62 -18.08
C ASP A 146 -16.61 -20.62 -18.00
N GLU A 147 -15.54 -20.90 -18.75
CA GLU A 147 -14.32 -20.08 -18.77
C GLU A 147 -14.58 -18.64 -19.23
N GLU A 148 -15.52 -18.44 -20.15
CA GLU A 148 -15.89 -17.12 -20.66
C GLU A 148 -16.60 -16.30 -19.58
N ALA A 149 -17.58 -16.90 -18.89
CA ALA A 149 -18.31 -16.25 -17.81
C ALA A 149 -17.40 -15.92 -16.61
N VAL A 150 -16.51 -16.85 -16.23
CA VAL A 150 -15.51 -16.59 -15.17
C VAL A 150 -14.62 -15.41 -15.55
N THR A 151 -14.18 -15.35 -16.81
CA THR A 151 -13.35 -14.24 -17.30
C THR A 151 -14.12 -12.93 -17.33
N ALA A 152 -15.38 -12.95 -17.74
CA ALA A 152 -16.26 -11.78 -17.77
C ALA A 152 -16.50 -11.21 -16.36
N ILE A 153 -16.68 -12.07 -15.35
CA ILE A 153 -16.83 -11.65 -13.95
C ILE A 153 -15.53 -11.02 -13.44
N GLY A 154 -14.38 -11.64 -13.68
CA GLY A 154 -13.08 -11.08 -13.30
C GLY A 154 -12.86 -9.69 -13.92
N LYS A 155 -13.18 -9.54 -15.20
CA LYS A 155 -13.12 -8.25 -15.90
C LYS A 155 -14.08 -7.22 -15.32
N HIS A 156 -15.33 -7.61 -15.02
CA HIS A 156 -16.30 -6.70 -14.44
C HIS A 156 -15.82 -6.13 -13.09
N ILE A 157 -15.25 -6.98 -12.22
CA ILE A 157 -14.65 -6.53 -10.95
C ILE A 157 -13.51 -5.56 -11.23
N ASP A 158 -12.62 -5.86 -12.18
CA ASP A 158 -11.50 -4.99 -12.55
C ASP A 158 -11.96 -3.64 -13.11
N ASP A 159 -13.00 -3.62 -13.94
CA ASP A 159 -13.60 -2.41 -14.51
C ASP A 159 -14.22 -1.54 -13.41
N VAL A 160 -14.92 -2.14 -12.44
CA VAL A 160 -15.45 -1.42 -11.27
C VAL A 160 -14.32 -0.83 -10.42
N MET A 161 -13.26 -1.59 -10.16
CA MET A 161 -12.09 -1.09 -9.42
C MET A 161 -11.37 0.04 -10.15
N ALA A 162 -11.25 -0.04 -11.48
CA ALA A 162 -10.68 1.02 -12.29
C ALA A 162 -11.51 2.30 -12.19
N ARG A 163 -12.84 2.21 -12.32
CA ARG A 163 -13.75 3.34 -12.14
C ARG A 163 -13.63 3.97 -10.76
N ARG A 164 -13.59 3.16 -9.69
CA ARG A 164 -13.42 3.65 -8.31
C ARG A 164 -12.09 4.38 -8.12
N ARG A 165 -11.00 3.84 -8.68
CA ARG A 165 -9.69 4.50 -8.65
C ARG A 165 -9.73 5.85 -9.35
N ASP A 166 -10.35 5.91 -10.52
CA ASP A 166 -10.38 7.15 -11.29
C ASP A 166 -11.24 8.22 -10.60
N ALA A 167 -12.37 7.81 -9.98
CA ALA A 167 -13.19 8.70 -9.15
C ALA A 167 -12.47 9.19 -7.89
N ASP A 168 -11.74 8.30 -7.21
CA ASP A 168 -10.94 8.66 -6.03
C ASP A 168 -9.77 9.58 -6.41
N ARG A 169 -9.11 9.34 -7.54
CA ARG A 169 -8.08 10.22 -8.09
C ARG A 169 -8.63 11.61 -8.41
N GLU A 170 -9.83 11.68 -9.00
CA GLU A 170 -10.51 12.94 -9.27
C GLU A 170 -10.87 13.68 -7.97
N ALA A 171 -11.40 12.97 -6.97
CA ALA A 171 -11.73 13.53 -5.66
C ALA A 171 -10.49 14.07 -4.92
N ARG A 172 -9.33 13.43 -5.11
CA ARG A 172 -8.03 13.89 -4.57
C ARG A 172 -7.34 14.94 -5.44
N THR A 173 -7.93 15.34 -6.57
CA THR A 173 -7.37 16.37 -7.45
C THR A 173 -7.95 17.73 -7.13
N VAL A 174 -7.10 18.65 -6.68
CA VAL A 174 -7.48 20.04 -6.39
C VAL A 174 -6.97 20.96 -7.49
N THR A 175 -7.81 21.91 -7.93
CA THR A 175 -7.40 22.99 -8.84
C THR A 175 -7.24 24.27 -8.03
N LEU A 176 -6.03 24.82 -8.02
CA LEU A 176 -5.74 26.08 -7.33
C LEU A 176 -6.25 27.29 -8.13
N PRO A 177 -6.41 28.47 -7.48
CA PRO A 177 -6.76 29.71 -8.19
C PRO A 177 -5.80 30.08 -9.32
N SER A 178 -4.56 29.62 -9.27
CA SER A 178 -3.56 29.78 -10.34
C SER A 178 -3.83 28.91 -11.59
N GLY A 179 -4.85 28.05 -11.56
CA GLY A 179 -5.09 27.02 -12.58
C GLY A 179 -4.23 25.77 -12.44
N GLU A 180 -3.33 25.71 -11.45
CA GLU A 180 -2.50 24.54 -11.18
C GLU A 180 -3.36 23.38 -10.65
N ARG A 181 -3.24 22.20 -11.27
CA ARG A 181 -3.91 20.98 -10.81
C ARG A 181 -2.94 20.13 -10.00
N ARG A 182 -3.35 19.78 -8.77
CA ARG A 182 -2.59 18.95 -7.83
C ARG A 182 -3.34 17.67 -7.54
N GLU A 183 -2.73 16.53 -7.83
CA GLU A 183 -3.18 15.21 -7.40
C GLU A 183 -2.54 14.91 -6.04
N LEU A 184 -3.35 14.91 -4.98
CA LEU A 184 -2.88 14.75 -3.60
C LEU A 184 -2.52 13.29 -3.29
N SER A 185 -1.42 13.10 -2.55
CA SER A 185 -1.01 11.80 -2.01
C SER A 185 -1.71 11.49 -0.68
N GLU A 186 -1.43 10.32 -0.11
CA GLU A 186 -1.80 10.00 1.28
C GLU A 186 -1.02 10.81 2.31
N LEU A 187 0.16 11.31 1.93
CA LEU A 187 0.95 12.22 2.74
C LEU A 187 0.55 13.66 2.40
N SER A 188 0.24 14.46 3.42
CA SER A 188 -0.31 15.81 3.28
C SER A 188 0.64 16.81 2.61
N PHE A 189 1.93 16.48 2.53
CA PHE A 189 3.00 17.30 1.99
C PHE A 189 3.57 16.77 0.66
N VAL A 190 2.94 15.74 0.09
CA VAL A 190 3.35 15.11 -1.17
C VAL A 190 2.20 15.18 -2.17
N TYR A 191 2.47 15.65 -3.37
CA TYR A 191 1.49 15.69 -4.44
C TYR A 191 2.15 15.67 -5.82
N THR A 192 1.37 15.35 -6.84
CA THR A 192 1.80 15.47 -8.23
C THR A 192 1.10 16.66 -8.88
N VAL A 193 1.90 17.59 -9.39
CA VAL A 193 1.38 18.67 -10.24
C VAL A 193 1.19 18.13 -11.65
N VAL A 194 -0.01 18.34 -12.19
CA VAL A 194 -0.38 17.93 -13.54
C VAL A 194 -0.51 19.19 -14.40
N HIS A 195 0.36 19.30 -15.40
CA HIS A 195 0.30 20.38 -16.40
C HIS A 195 -0.03 19.83 -17.77
N GLU A 196 -0.86 20.55 -18.53
CA GLU A 196 -1.06 20.29 -19.96
C GLU A 196 0.12 20.90 -20.74
N ALA A 197 1.01 20.05 -21.25
CA ALA A 197 2.20 20.42 -22.01
C ALA A 197 1.90 20.45 -23.52
N GLY A 198 1.02 21.36 -23.94
CA GLY A 198 0.63 21.51 -25.34
C GLY A 198 -0.22 20.35 -25.85
N SER A 199 -0.10 20.00 -27.14
CA SER A 199 -1.02 19.10 -27.87
C SER A 199 -1.20 17.71 -27.25
N LYS A 200 -2.11 17.62 -26.26
CA LYS A 200 -2.57 16.41 -25.57
C LYS A 200 -1.50 15.65 -24.78
N LYS A 201 -0.39 16.29 -24.42
CA LYS A 201 0.64 15.68 -23.57
C LYS A 201 0.51 16.23 -22.15
N TYR A 202 0.44 15.35 -21.17
CA TYR A 202 0.50 15.73 -19.76
C TYR A 202 1.94 15.66 -19.28
N ALA A 203 2.41 16.74 -18.65
CA ALA A 203 3.66 16.75 -17.89
C ALA A 203 3.33 16.59 -16.41
N TYR A 204 4.01 15.65 -15.76
CA TYR A 204 3.85 15.36 -14.34
C TYR A 204 5.10 15.83 -13.59
N ARG A 205 4.90 16.68 -12.59
CA ARG A 205 5.97 17.07 -11.66
C ARG A 205 5.59 16.58 -10.26
N GLN A 206 6.41 15.71 -9.69
CA GLN A 206 6.24 15.30 -8.30
C GLN A 206 6.81 16.36 -7.37
N VAL A 207 6.05 16.71 -6.34
CA VAL A 207 6.48 17.48 -5.19
C VAL A 207 6.51 16.53 -4.00
N LEU A 208 7.70 16.31 -3.44
CA LEU A 208 7.93 15.28 -2.43
C LEU A 208 8.13 15.86 -1.02
N PHE A 209 8.24 17.19 -0.92
CA PHE A 209 8.31 17.90 0.34
C PHE A 209 7.77 19.32 0.17
N ASP A 210 6.46 19.51 0.37
CA ASP A 210 5.83 20.83 0.46
C ASP A 210 5.54 21.18 1.91
N ALA A 211 6.28 22.16 2.44
CA ALA A 211 6.18 22.59 3.82
C ALA A 211 5.92 24.10 3.89
N PRO A 212 4.91 24.54 4.68
CA PRO A 212 4.66 25.96 4.87
C PRO A 212 5.76 26.60 5.71
N ALA A 213 5.99 27.90 5.51
CA ALA A 213 6.83 28.68 6.41
C ALA A 213 6.04 28.97 7.71
N LEU A 214 6.55 28.49 8.85
CA LEU A 214 5.88 28.60 10.16
C LEU A 214 6.87 29.05 11.23
N HIS A 215 6.36 29.65 12.32
CA HIS A 215 7.17 30.04 13.47
C HIS A 215 7.75 28.81 14.18
N TYR A 216 8.83 28.99 14.96
CA TYR A 216 9.70 27.90 15.42
C TYR A 216 8.97 26.66 15.98
N TYR A 217 8.25 26.77 17.09
CA TYR A 217 7.61 25.61 17.72
C TYR A 217 6.42 25.07 16.93
N GLU A 218 5.65 25.93 16.28
CA GLU A 218 4.56 25.54 15.39
C GLU A 218 5.09 24.74 14.20
N GLY A 219 6.16 25.25 13.60
CA GLY A 219 6.88 24.60 12.51
C GLY A 219 7.40 23.25 12.94
N LYS A 220 8.13 23.16 14.06
CA LYS A 220 8.63 21.87 14.57
C LYS A 220 7.49 20.87 14.77
N ALA A 221 6.39 21.29 15.40
CA ALA A 221 5.22 20.42 15.59
C ALA A 221 4.64 19.94 14.25
N ARG A 222 4.51 20.83 13.26
CA ARG A 222 4.03 20.45 11.92
C ARG A 222 4.98 19.47 11.23
N GLY A 223 6.29 19.68 11.34
CA GLY A 223 7.31 18.77 10.81
C GLY A 223 7.24 17.39 11.43
N MET A 224 7.08 17.32 12.75
CA MET A 224 6.89 16.05 13.47
C MET A 224 5.62 15.33 13.02
N GLN A 225 4.52 16.05 12.78
CA GLN A 225 3.29 15.47 12.23
C GLN A 225 3.51 14.88 10.83
N MET A 226 4.18 15.61 9.94
CA MET A 226 4.52 15.14 8.59
C MET A 226 5.37 13.85 8.64
N ALA A 227 6.37 13.79 9.53
CA ALA A 227 7.15 12.57 9.73
C ALA A 227 6.29 11.43 10.34
N GLY A 228 5.33 11.77 11.21
CA GLY A 228 4.34 10.84 11.74
C GLY A 228 3.48 10.21 10.64
N GLU A 229 3.11 10.96 9.59
CA GLU A 229 2.38 10.42 8.43
C GLU A 229 3.19 9.34 7.70
N ILE A 230 4.52 9.48 7.58
CA ILE A 230 5.42 8.45 7.03
C ILE A 230 5.36 7.17 7.87
N VAL A 231 5.39 7.30 9.20
CA VAL A 231 5.28 6.14 10.09
C VAL A 231 3.94 5.44 9.95
N GLN A 232 2.85 6.20 9.87
CA GLN A 232 1.52 5.63 9.65
C GLN A 232 1.41 4.95 8.29
N PHE A 233 2.01 5.53 7.24
CA PHE A 233 2.10 4.90 5.94
C PHE A 233 2.75 3.52 6.03
N TYR A 234 3.98 3.40 6.56
CA TYR A 234 4.63 2.09 6.69
C TYR A 234 3.96 1.12 7.68
N ARG A 235 3.05 1.60 8.54
CA ARG A 235 2.20 0.73 9.37
C ARG A 235 0.98 0.20 8.63
N ARG A 236 0.48 0.95 7.65
CA ARG A 236 -0.66 0.56 6.81
C ARG A 236 -0.23 -0.28 5.62
N HIS A 237 0.96 -0.06 5.07
CA HIS A 237 1.47 -0.66 3.84
C HIS A 237 2.62 -1.63 4.14
N LYS A 238 2.60 -2.82 3.52
CA LYS A 238 3.66 -3.85 3.63
C LYS A 238 4.60 -3.83 2.43
N GLU A 239 4.07 -3.56 1.24
CA GLU A 239 4.78 -3.65 -0.02
C GLU A 239 5.03 -2.26 -0.62
N GLU A 240 4.11 -1.32 -0.43
CA GLU A 240 4.26 0.02 -0.99
C GLU A 240 5.42 0.77 -0.34
N LYS A 241 6.22 1.44 -1.18
CA LYS A 241 7.42 2.15 -0.75
C LYS A 241 7.33 3.61 -1.11
N LEU A 242 7.41 4.45 -0.10
CA LEU A 242 7.63 5.87 -0.28
C LEU A 242 8.98 6.12 -0.95
N ARG A 243 9.07 7.19 -1.74
CA ARG A 243 10.32 7.73 -2.28
C ARG A 243 11.10 8.49 -1.20
N LEU A 244 11.32 7.85 -0.05
CA LEU A 244 11.86 8.49 1.16
C LEU A 244 13.20 9.19 0.90
N GLY A 245 14.11 8.57 0.13
CA GLY A 245 15.39 9.20 -0.23
C GLY A 245 15.25 10.50 -1.04
N HIS A 246 14.21 10.62 -1.86
CA HIS A 246 13.91 11.87 -2.58
C HIS A 246 13.20 12.88 -1.67
N MET A 247 12.28 12.44 -0.82
CA MET A 247 11.65 13.30 0.19
C MET A 247 12.68 13.94 1.12
N LEU A 248 13.63 13.14 1.62
CA LEU A 248 14.73 13.63 2.47
C LEU A 248 15.61 14.62 1.73
N ARG A 249 15.91 14.38 0.44
CA ARG A 249 16.68 15.31 -0.39
C ARG A 249 15.97 16.65 -0.53
N ASP A 250 14.68 16.63 -0.88
CA ASP A 250 13.89 17.85 -1.06
C ASP A 250 13.78 18.61 0.27
N ALA A 251 13.53 17.90 1.39
CA ALA A 251 13.55 18.47 2.73
C ALA A 251 14.89 19.15 3.06
N MET A 252 16.02 18.48 2.81
CA MET A 252 17.35 19.07 3.04
C MET A 252 17.56 20.34 2.21
N GLN A 253 17.11 20.36 0.95
CA GLN A 253 17.19 21.55 0.09
C GLN A 253 16.33 22.69 0.63
N SER A 254 15.15 22.39 1.17
CA SER A 254 14.24 23.37 1.81
C SER A 254 14.73 23.89 3.17
N ASN A 255 15.62 23.16 3.86
CA ASN A 255 16.17 23.59 5.15
C ASN A 255 17.21 24.72 5.02
N GLY A 256 17.83 24.87 3.86
CA GLY A 256 18.97 25.78 3.68
C GLY A 256 20.15 25.39 4.59
N THR A 257 20.69 26.35 5.35
CA THR A 257 21.89 26.19 6.19
C THR A 257 21.63 26.17 7.72
N GLY A 258 20.37 26.25 8.18
CA GLY A 258 20.06 26.56 9.58
C GLY A 258 19.23 25.52 10.34
N TYR A 259 19.34 25.53 11.67
CA TYR A 259 18.54 24.73 12.62
C TYR A 259 17.19 25.39 12.98
N GLY A 260 16.61 26.13 12.03
CA GLY A 260 15.42 26.96 12.23
C GLY A 260 15.73 28.36 12.79
N ASN A 261 14.72 29.23 12.74
CA ASN A 261 14.74 30.61 13.19
C ASN A 261 13.61 30.85 14.20
N TRP A 262 13.98 31.35 15.39
CA TRP A 262 13.06 31.66 16.48
C TRP A 262 12.17 32.86 16.18
N ASP A 263 12.69 33.83 15.42
CA ASP A 263 12.08 35.15 15.23
C ASP A 263 11.23 35.22 13.95
N LYS A 264 11.35 34.24 13.05
CA LYS A 264 10.71 34.29 11.73
C LYS A 264 10.01 32.98 11.38
N ALA A 265 8.93 33.12 10.63
CA ALA A 265 8.28 31.99 9.99
C ALA A 265 9.13 31.52 8.81
N GLU A 266 9.64 30.29 8.89
CA GLU A 266 10.55 29.72 7.89
C GLU A 266 10.24 28.24 7.69
N VAL A 267 10.49 27.75 6.46
CA VAL A 267 10.34 26.32 6.15
C VAL A 267 11.34 25.48 6.96
N ALA A 268 12.52 26.03 7.26
CA ALA A 268 13.55 25.39 8.07
C ALA A 268 13.03 24.97 9.46
N ASN A 269 12.08 25.71 10.04
CA ASN A 269 11.45 25.34 11.32
C ASN A 269 10.65 24.03 11.21
N VAL A 270 9.90 23.87 10.11
CA VAL A 270 9.16 22.62 9.81
C VAL A 270 10.13 21.50 9.53
N THR A 271 11.12 21.75 8.68
CA THR A 271 12.11 20.74 8.30
C THR A 271 12.92 20.24 9.50
N SER A 272 13.26 21.11 10.46
CA SER A 272 13.94 20.71 11.70
C SER A 272 13.11 19.70 12.51
N GLY A 273 11.82 19.95 12.72
CA GLY A 273 10.95 19.00 13.42
C GLY A 273 10.74 17.69 12.66
N PHE A 274 10.70 17.74 11.33
CA PHE A 274 10.65 16.54 10.48
C PHE A 274 11.90 15.68 10.67
N PHE A 275 13.10 16.27 10.60
CA PHE A 275 14.35 15.53 10.79
C PHE A 275 14.54 14.98 12.19
N GLU A 276 14.03 15.65 13.23
CA GLU A 276 14.10 15.16 14.61
C GLU A 276 13.42 13.78 14.76
N VAL A 277 12.26 13.58 14.12
CA VAL A 277 11.57 12.28 14.11
C VAL A 277 12.33 11.26 13.25
N ILE A 278 12.80 11.67 12.06
CA ILE A 278 13.56 10.77 11.18
C ILE A 278 14.85 10.28 11.84
N GLU A 279 15.59 11.16 12.52
CA GLU A 279 16.77 10.82 13.32
C GLU A 279 16.41 9.78 14.37
N LYS A 280 15.30 9.97 15.09
CA LYS A 280 14.84 9.01 16.10
C LYS A 280 14.51 7.64 15.51
N LEU A 281 13.90 7.61 14.33
CA LEU A 281 13.61 6.36 13.61
C LEU A 281 14.90 5.67 13.17
N ILE A 282 15.91 6.42 12.72
CA ILE A 282 17.24 5.89 12.37
C ILE A 282 17.93 5.31 13.62
N GLU A 283 17.93 6.01 14.76
CA GLU A 283 18.50 5.50 16.01
C GLU A 283 17.89 4.16 16.42
N VAL A 284 16.54 4.09 16.40
CA VAL A 284 15.81 2.87 16.76
C VAL A 284 16.09 1.76 15.75
N GLY A 285 16.06 2.07 14.46
CA GLY A 285 16.36 1.11 13.39
C GLY A 285 17.77 0.55 13.47
N ALA A 286 18.77 1.42 13.70
CA ALA A 286 20.18 1.04 13.80
C ALA A 286 20.44 0.06 14.96
N ARG A 287 19.76 0.24 16.11
CA ARG A 287 19.88 -0.69 17.26
C ARG A 287 19.38 -2.11 16.95
N HIS A 288 18.51 -2.26 15.95
CA HIS A 288 17.91 -3.55 15.59
C HIS A 288 18.36 -4.04 14.21
N LEU A 289 19.23 -3.30 13.52
CA LEU A 289 19.71 -3.66 12.19
C LEU A 289 20.65 -4.86 12.29
N ASN A 290 20.40 -5.88 11.48
CA ASN A 290 21.32 -7.01 11.36
C ASN A 290 22.60 -6.56 10.63
N PRO A 291 23.80 -6.60 11.26
CA PRO A 291 25.04 -6.21 10.61
C PRO A 291 25.37 -7.03 9.35
N ALA A 292 24.98 -8.30 9.31
CA ALA A 292 25.21 -9.17 8.15
C ALA A 292 24.43 -8.70 6.91
N TRP A 293 23.22 -8.18 7.11
CA TRP A 293 22.43 -7.60 6.01
C TRP A 293 23.13 -6.37 5.42
N LEU A 294 23.70 -5.50 6.27
CA LEU A 294 24.41 -4.32 5.81
C LEU A 294 25.68 -4.70 5.04
N ALA A 295 26.49 -5.63 5.57
CA ALA A 295 27.68 -6.14 4.91
C ALA A 295 27.35 -6.73 3.53
N HIS A 296 26.31 -7.56 3.47
CA HIS A 296 25.83 -8.15 2.21
C HIS A 296 25.42 -7.08 1.19
N ASN A 297 24.69 -6.05 1.61
CA ASN A 297 24.29 -4.97 0.69
C ASN A 297 25.48 -4.15 0.19
N ILE A 298 26.48 -3.90 1.04
CA ILE A 298 27.72 -3.22 0.62
C ILE A 298 28.42 -4.05 -0.46
N GLU A 299 28.64 -5.34 -0.18
CA GLU A 299 29.29 -6.26 -1.12
C GLU A 299 28.51 -6.36 -2.44
N HIS A 300 27.19 -6.56 -2.36
CA HIS A 300 26.32 -6.63 -3.54
C HIS A 300 26.43 -5.37 -4.41
N ASN A 301 26.45 -4.18 -3.80
CA ASN A 301 26.57 -2.92 -4.56
C ASN A 301 27.97 -2.75 -5.17
N GLN A 302 29.02 -3.16 -4.47
CA GLN A 302 30.39 -3.17 -5.01
C GLN A 302 30.50 -4.10 -6.22
N GLN A 303 29.97 -5.31 -6.12
CA GLN A 303 29.92 -6.27 -7.24
C GLN A 303 29.09 -5.73 -8.42
N SER A 304 27.96 -5.09 -8.13
CA SER A 304 27.09 -4.48 -9.14
C SER A 304 27.77 -3.31 -9.86
N HIS A 305 28.58 -2.52 -9.15
CA HIS A 305 29.37 -1.44 -9.74
C HIS A 305 30.40 -1.98 -10.74
N VAL A 306 31.13 -3.05 -10.39
CA VAL A 306 32.09 -3.70 -11.31
C VAL A 306 31.39 -4.15 -12.58
N LYS A 307 30.30 -4.90 -12.46
CA LYS A 307 29.50 -5.37 -13.61
C LYS A 307 28.97 -4.22 -14.46
N TRP A 308 28.49 -3.15 -13.81
CA TRP A 308 27.99 -1.98 -14.53
C TRP A 308 29.09 -1.25 -15.31
N CYS A 309 30.30 -1.15 -14.75
CA CYS A 309 31.45 -0.57 -15.44
C CYS A 309 31.87 -1.40 -16.65
N GLU A 310 31.91 -2.73 -16.53
CA GLU A 310 32.17 -3.66 -17.64
C GLU A 310 31.13 -3.52 -18.75
N ASP A 311 29.83 -3.55 -18.38
CA ASP A 311 28.72 -3.36 -19.30
C ASP A 311 28.78 -2.00 -20.01
N ARG A 312 29.11 -0.93 -19.27
CA ARG A 312 29.24 0.41 -19.82
C ARG A 312 30.41 0.51 -20.80
N ALA A 313 31.54 -0.11 -20.48
CA ALA A 313 32.70 -0.16 -21.37
C ALA A 313 32.36 -0.91 -22.67
N LYS A 314 31.69 -2.07 -22.56
CA LYS A 314 31.21 -2.85 -23.71
C LYS A 314 30.21 -2.07 -24.57
N ARG A 315 29.20 -1.44 -23.97
CA ARG A 315 28.25 -0.61 -24.73
C ARG A 315 28.92 0.56 -25.43
N LYS A 316 29.95 1.15 -24.81
CA LYS A 316 30.72 2.23 -25.41
C LYS A 316 31.52 1.72 -26.63
N THR A 317 32.21 0.58 -26.52
CA THR A 317 32.96 0.01 -27.65
C THR A 317 32.02 -0.41 -28.79
N GLU A 318 30.90 -1.07 -28.49
CA GLU A 318 29.86 -1.40 -29.47
C GLU A 318 29.29 -0.16 -30.16
N PHE A 319 29.04 0.91 -29.41
CA PHE A 319 28.57 2.17 -29.98
C PHE A 319 29.61 2.79 -30.93
N VAL A 320 30.89 2.80 -30.53
CA VAL A 320 31.99 3.31 -31.36
C VAL A 320 32.13 2.48 -32.65
N GLU A 321 32.09 1.16 -32.58
CA GLU A 321 32.15 0.29 -33.76
C GLU A 321 30.94 0.49 -34.68
N ARG A 322 29.72 0.60 -34.15
CA ARG A 322 28.53 0.94 -34.96
C ARG A 322 28.70 2.28 -35.68
N MET A 323 29.24 3.28 -35.00
CA MET A 323 29.50 4.59 -35.61
C MET A 323 30.62 4.55 -36.66
N ARG A 324 31.66 3.72 -36.45
CA ARG A 324 32.73 3.49 -37.43
C ARG A 324 32.17 2.83 -38.70
N LEU A 325 31.43 1.73 -38.54
CA LEU A 325 30.79 1.01 -39.66
C LEU A 325 29.80 1.91 -40.40
N ALA A 326 29.01 2.73 -39.71
CA ALA A 326 28.09 3.69 -40.34
C ALA A 326 28.84 4.77 -41.15
N ARG A 327 30.02 5.20 -40.68
CA ARG A 327 30.88 6.15 -41.42
C ARG A 327 31.52 5.50 -42.65
N GLU A 328 32.02 4.28 -42.51
CA GLU A 328 32.60 3.50 -43.62
C GLU A 328 31.55 3.23 -44.70
N ALA A 329 30.34 2.80 -44.32
CA ALA A 329 29.22 2.59 -45.24
C ALA A 329 28.80 3.89 -45.95
N LYS A 330 28.76 5.03 -45.22
CA LYS A 330 28.47 6.34 -45.81
C LYS A 330 29.55 6.79 -46.81
N LYS A 331 30.82 6.47 -46.55
CA LYS A 331 31.94 6.77 -47.44
C LYS A 331 31.87 5.90 -48.71
N ALA A 332 31.64 4.60 -48.57
CA ALA A 332 31.48 3.68 -49.69
C ALA A 332 30.28 4.03 -50.58
N ALA A 333 29.15 4.44 -50.00
CA ALA A 333 27.99 4.91 -50.76
C ALA A 333 28.27 6.20 -51.54
N LYS A 334 29.12 7.09 -51.00
CA LYS A 334 29.52 8.33 -51.68
C LYS A 334 30.49 8.05 -52.83
N GLU A 335 31.40 7.09 -52.68
CA GLU A 335 32.34 6.67 -53.73
C GLU A 335 31.62 5.88 -54.85
N ALA A 336 30.67 5.01 -54.52
CA ALA A 336 29.84 4.31 -55.50
C ALA A 336 28.88 5.25 -56.27
N GLY A 337 28.36 6.30 -55.61
CA GLY A 337 27.57 7.34 -56.26
C GLY A 337 28.39 8.28 -57.15
N ALA A 338 29.73 8.34 -56.97
CA ALA A 338 30.63 9.11 -57.83
C ALA A 338 31.13 8.31 -59.06
N SER A 339 30.99 6.98 -59.08
CA SER A 339 31.34 6.13 -60.22
C SER A 339 30.22 5.91 -61.24
N HIS A 340 29.05 6.54 -61.06
CA HIS A 340 27.91 6.52 -61.99
C HIS A 340 27.48 7.93 -62.44
N GLY A 341 28.34 8.93 -62.25
CA GLY A 341 28.17 10.30 -62.73
C GLY A 341 28.95 10.56 -64.00
#